data_AF-G9ZQE6-F1
#
_entry.id   AF-G9ZQE6-F1
#
_cell.length_a   1.000
_cell.length_b   1.000
_cell.length_c   1.000
_cell.angle_alpha   90.00
_cell.angle_beta   90.00
_cell.angle_gamma   90.00
#
_symmetry.space_group_name_H-M   'P 1'
#
loop_
_entity.id
_entity.type
_entity.pdbx_description
1 polymer ?
#
loop_
_entity_poly.entity_id
_entity_poly.type
_entity_poly.pdbx_seq_one_letter_code
_entity_poly.pdbx_strand_id
1 'polypeptide(L)'
;MKIKIIKRIVVTLILCVVILAIIMSSSPKNLVRARILFSGHAASALQCNPKKNSVMTKAEKMPVWSIEKKYSSLDSSGSYYEQDFKITQFIFLNYATPIPTSA
;
A
#
# COMPACT_ATOMS: atom_id res chain seq x y z
N MET A 1 -22.99 -4.86 -34.95
CA MET A 1 -23.55 -4.41 -33.66
C MET A 1 -22.78 -4.91 -32.43
N LYS A 2 -22.22 -6.14 -32.43
CA LYS A 2 -21.47 -6.73 -31.30
C LYS A 2 -20.17 -5.99 -30.90
N ILE A 3 -19.43 -5.42 -31.85
CA ILE A 3 -18.16 -4.71 -31.61
C ILE A 3 -18.33 -3.45 -30.74
N LYS A 4 -19.43 -2.70 -30.92
CA LYS A 4 -19.72 -1.50 -30.10
C LYS A 4 -20.01 -1.86 -28.63
N ILE A 5 -20.62 -3.03 -28.39
CA ILE A 5 -20.91 -3.54 -27.05
C ILE A 5 -19.61 -3.99 -26.37
N ILE A 6 -18.77 -4.75 -27.06
CA ILE A 6 -17.45 -5.18 -26.55
C ILE A 6 -16.58 -3.97 -26.20
N LYS A 7 -16.54 -2.96 -27.08
CA LYS A 7 -15.76 -1.73 -26.85
C LYS A 7 -16.25 -0.96 -25.62
N ARG A 8 -17.57 -0.91 -25.38
CA ARG A 8 -18.14 -0.33 -24.14
C ARG A 8 -17.74 -1.12 -22.90
N ILE A 9 -17.81 -2.45 -22.95
CA ILE A 9 -17.43 -3.31 -21.81
C ILE A 9 -15.96 -3.11 -21.45
N VAL A 10 -15.07 -3.06 -22.44
CA VAL A 10 -13.63 -2.83 -22.22
C VAL A 10 -13.37 -1.45 -21.60
N VAL A 11 -14.02 -0.39 -22.11
CA VAL A 11 -13.89 0.96 -21.54
C VAL A 11 -14.40 1.01 -20.10
N THR A 12 -15.54 0.39 -19.81
CA THR A 12 -16.09 0.32 -18.46
C THR A 12 -15.15 -0.44 -17.51
N LEU A 13 -14.56 -1.56 -17.96
CA LEU A 13 -13.57 -2.32 -17.19
C LEU A 13 -12.34 -1.48 -16.85
N ILE A 14 -11.79 -0.78 -17.84
CA ILE A 14 -10.63 0.11 -17.63
C ILE A 14 -11.00 1.22 -16.64
N LEU A 15 -12.17 1.83 -16.78
CA LEU A 15 -12.64 2.87 -15.87
C LEU A 15 -12.78 2.35 -14.43
N CYS A 16 -13.34 1.15 -14.24
CA CYS A 16 -13.46 0.50 -12.94
C CYS A 16 -12.08 0.24 -12.29
N VAL A 17 -11.10 -0.24 -13.06
CA VAL A 17 -9.73 -0.46 -12.56
C VAL A 17 -9.10 0.86 -12.12
N VAL A 18 -9.28 1.94 -12.88
CA VAL A 18 -8.77 3.27 -12.54
C VAL A 18 -9.42 3.79 -11.25
N ILE A 19 -10.75 3.67 -11.12
CA ILE A 19 -11.48 4.08 -9.91
C ILE A 19 -11.01 3.28 -8.69
N LEU A 20 -10.82 1.97 -8.83
CA LEU A 20 -10.30 1.12 -7.76
C LEU A 20 -8.89 1.54 -7.33
N ALA A 21 -8.01 1.83 -8.29
CA ALA A 21 -6.66 2.31 -8.00
C ALA A 21 -6.70 3.64 -7.22
N ILE A 22 -7.59 4.56 -7.59
CA ILE A 22 -7.78 5.83 -6.88
C ILE A 22 -8.31 5.61 -5.46
N ILE A 23 -9.32 4.75 -5.28
CA ILE A 23 -9.88 4.42 -3.96
C ILE A 23 -8.82 3.77 -3.06
N MET A 24 -8.03 2.84 -3.60
CA MET A 24 -6.92 2.23 -2.86
C MET A 24 -5.85 3.25 -2.49
N SER A 25 -5.60 4.23 -3.36
CA SER A 25 -4.66 5.32 -3.12
C SER A 25 -5.18 6.38 -2.13
N SER A 26 -6.49 6.46 -1.90
CA SER A 26 -7.09 7.47 -1.01
C SER A 26 -6.82 7.22 0.48
N SER A 27 -6.59 5.97 0.89
CA SER A 27 -6.39 5.60 2.28
C SER A 27 -4.97 5.08 2.52
N PRO A 28 -4.16 5.77 3.33
CA PRO A 28 -2.83 5.30 3.76
C PRO A 28 -2.81 3.87 4.29
N LYS A 29 -3.89 3.43 4.97
CA LYS A 29 -4.03 2.06 5.48
C LYS A 29 -4.09 1.03 4.36
N ASN A 30 -4.87 1.31 3.32
CA ASN A 30 -5.03 0.39 2.20
C ASN A 30 -3.74 0.30 1.38
N LEU A 31 -2.98 1.39 1.30
CA LEU A 31 -1.66 1.42 0.65
C LEU A 31 -0.65 0.53 1.36
N VAL A 32 -0.59 0.60 2.69
CA VAL A 32 0.28 -0.27 3.49
C VAL A 32 -0.12 -1.74 3.29
N ARG A 33 -1.41 -2.06 3.38
CA ARG A 33 -1.91 -3.43 3.14
C ARG A 33 -1.60 -3.93 1.73
N ALA A 34 -1.83 -3.09 0.71
CA ALA A 34 -1.51 -3.41 -0.67
C ALA A 34 -0.02 -3.69 -0.85
N ARG A 35 0.85 -2.86 -0.25
CA ARG A 35 2.30 -3.08 -0.29
C ARG A 35 2.70 -4.42 0.34
N ILE A 36 2.19 -4.72 1.53
CA ILE A 36 2.44 -6.00 2.22
C ILE A 36 1.95 -7.19 1.39
N LEU A 37 0.79 -7.04 0.72
CA LEU A 37 0.26 -8.03 -0.20
C LEU A 37 1.19 -8.24 -1.40
N PHE A 38 1.69 -7.15 -2.01
CA PHE A 38 2.67 -7.21 -3.10
C PHE A 38 4.02 -7.80 -2.65
N SER A 39 4.40 -7.64 -1.39
CA SER A 39 5.56 -8.30 -0.78
C SER A 39 5.33 -9.80 -0.50
N GLY A 40 4.19 -10.38 -0.90
CA GLY A 40 3.89 -11.82 -0.75
C GLY A 40 3.26 -12.22 0.60
N HIS A 41 2.97 -11.26 1.47
CA HIS A 41 2.50 -11.52 2.83
C HIS A 41 0.99 -11.32 2.97
N ALA A 42 0.20 -12.12 2.23
CA ALA A 42 -1.24 -11.95 2.14
C ALA A 42 -1.96 -12.04 3.50
N ALA A 43 -1.56 -12.97 4.37
CA ALA A 43 -2.14 -13.12 5.71
C ALA A 43 -1.91 -11.87 6.59
N SER A 44 -0.68 -11.35 6.58
CA SER A 44 -0.32 -10.12 7.29
C SER A 44 -1.05 -8.90 6.72
N ALA A 45 -1.20 -8.81 5.40
CA ALA A 45 -1.91 -7.72 4.73
C ALA A 45 -3.39 -7.64 5.13
N LEU A 46 -4.06 -8.79 5.27
CA LEU A 46 -5.48 -8.87 5.65
C LEU A 46 -5.71 -8.57 7.13
N GLN A 47 -4.81 -9.04 8.00
CA GLN A 47 -5.00 -8.94 9.46
C GLN A 47 -4.39 -7.69 10.08
N CYS A 48 -3.41 -7.05 9.43
CA CYS A 48 -2.79 -5.86 9.98
C CYS A 48 -3.75 -4.67 9.99
N ASN A 49 -3.65 -3.85 11.04
CA ASN A 49 -4.33 -2.56 11.12
C ASN A 49 -3.29 -1.45 11.20
N PRO A 50 -2.85 -0.91 10.05
CA PRO A 50 -1.85 0.15 10.02
C PRO A 50 -2.31 1.34 10.85
N LYS A 51 -1.43 1.89 11.69
CA LYS A 51 -1.68 3.09 12.50
C LYS A 51 -0.63 4.15 12.18
N LYS A 52 -1.06 5.41 12.19
CA LYS A 52 -0.13 6.53 12.01
C LYS A 52 0.85 6.57 13.18
N ASN A 53 2.14 6.56 12.88
CA ASN A 53 3.20 6.71 13.87
C ASN A 53 3.66 8.16 13.89
N SER A 54 3.20 8.91 14.89
CA SER A 54 3.48 10.34 15.02
C SER A 54 4.96 10.64 15.29
N VAL A 55 5.68 9.71 15.94
CA VAL A 55 7.11 9.87 16.24
C VAL A 55 7.92 9.75 14.94
N MET A 56 7.72 8.65 14.20
CA MET A 56 8.39 8.45 12.91
C MET A 56 7.94 9.47 11.86
N THR A 57 6.68 9.90 11.89
CA THR A 57 6.19 10.98 10.99
C THR A 57 6.97 12.28 11.19
N LYS A 58 7.35 12.61 12.44
CA LYS A 58 8.18 13.79 12.73
C LYS A 58 9.63 13.59 12.29
N ALA A 59 10.19 12.40 12.51
CA ALA A 59 11.56 12.07 12.13
C ALA A 59 11.77 12.10 10.61
N GLU A 60 10.88 11.45 9.86
CA GLU A 60 10.95 11.34 8.40
C GLU A 60 10.41 12.58 7.66
N LYS A 61 9.78 13.52 8.38
CA LYS A 61 9.05 14.67 7.80
C LYS A 61 7.98 14.29 6.76
N MET A 62 7.52 13.04 6.81
CA MET A 62 6.53 12.45 5.90
C MET A 62 5.53 11.59 6.67
N PRO A 63 4.30 11.37 6.20
CA PRO A 63 3.35 10.51 6.88
C PRO A 63 3.87 9.08 6.98
N VAL A 64 4.11 8.60 8.20
CA VAL A 64 4.55 7.23 8.47
C VAL A 64 3.42 6.44 9.12
N TRP A 65 3.19 5.25 8.60
CA TRP A 65 2.23 4.28 9.10
C TRP A 65 2.95 3.01 9.51
N SER A 66 2.69 2.56 10.73
CA SER A 66 3.30 1.37 11.31
C SER A 66 2.29 0.24 11.38
N ILE A 67 2.77 -0.99 11.18
CA ILE A 67 2.02 -2.20 11.51
C ILE A 67 2.47 -2.77 12.86
N GLU A 68 1.62 -3.61 13.45
CA GLU A 68 1.98 -4.32 14.68
C GLU A 68 3.12 -5.32 14.39
N LYS A 69 4.10 -5.42 15.29
CA LYS A 69 5.30 -6.25 15.13
C LYS A 69 5.01 -7.72 14.83
N LYS A 70 3.88 -8.28 15.30
CA LYS A 70 3.46 -9.66 14.94
C LYS A 70 3.20 -9.86 13.44
N TYR A 71 2.95 -8.78 12.71
CA TYR A 71 2.71 -8.79 11.27
C TYR A 71 3.90 -8.23 10.49
N SER A 72 4.98 -7.80 11.15
CA SER A 72 6.19 -7.35 10.47
C SER A 72 6.90 -8.54 9.86
N SER A 73 7.30 -8.38 8.61
CA SER A 73 8.05 -9.38 7.88
C SER A 73 9.49 -8.91 7.67
N LEU A 74 10.39 -9.86 7.50
CA LEU A 74 11.72 -9.53 7.01
C LEU A 74 11.62 -9.14 5.54
N ASP A 75 12.42 -8.15 5.14
CA ASP A 75 12.63 -7.84 3.73
C ASP A 75 13.16 -9.07 2.97
N SER A 76 13.08 -9.07 1.64
CA SER A 76 13.58 -10.15 0.77
C SER A 76 15.06 -10.50 1.02
N SER A 77 15.83 -9.53 1.52
CA SER A 77 17.24 -9.68 1.92
C SER A 77 17.45 -10.28 3.32
N GLY A 78 16.39 -10.43 4.13
CA GLY A 78 16.48 -10.88 5.52
C GLY A 78 17.14 -9.89 6.48
N SER A 79 17.46 -8.67 6.04
CA SER A 79 18.33 -7.75 6.79
C SER A 79 17.59 -6.79 7.72
N TYR A 80 16.30 -6.52 7.45
CA TYR A 80 15.50 -5.51 8.17
C TYR A 80 14.04 -5.96 8.29
N TYR A 81 13.37 -5.51 9.35
CA TYR A 81 11.92 -5.66 9.48
C TYR A 81 11.18 -4.57 8.72
N GLU A 82 10.24 -4.97 7.86
CA GLU A 82 9.25 -4.11 7.24
C GLU A 82 8.10 -3.85 8.23
N GLN A 83 8.34 -2.97 9.20
CA GLN A 83 7.32 -2.57 10.19
C GLN A 83 6.71 -1.19 9.88
N ASP A 84 7.54 -0.25 9.45
CA ASP A 84 7.16 1.14 9.24
C ASP A 84 7.13 1.46 7.76
N PHE A 85 6.09 2.18 7.32
CA PHE A 85 5.86 2.50 5.93
C PHE A 85 5.67 4.01 5.77
N LYS A 86 6.58 4.66 5.05
CA LYS A 86 6.40 6.05 4.63
C LYS A 86 5.45 6.10 3.44
N ILE A 87 4.49 7.01 3.49
CA ILE A 87 3.53 7.26 2.42
C ILE A 87 4.03 8.46 1.63
N THR A 88 4.38 8.22 0.38
CA THR A 88 4.80 9.28 -0.54
C THR A 88 3.71 9.50 -1.56
N GLN A 89 3.33 10.77 -1.75
CA GLN A 89 2.36 11.17 -2.76
C GLN A 89 3.10 11.60 -4.02
N PHE A 90 2.85 10.95 -5.15
CA PHE A 90 3.35 11.36 -6.46
C PHE A 90 2.18 11.75 -7.37
N ILE A 91 1.97 13.06 -7.51
CA ILE A 91 0.90 13.68 -8.30
C ILE A 91 -0.50 13.24 -7.82
N PHE A 92 -1.00 12.09 -8.28
CA PHE A 92 -2.30 11.52 -7.89
C PHE A 92 -2.20 10.11 -7.28
N LEU A 93 -0.99 9.54 -7.24
CA LEU A 93 -0.74 8.20 -6.75
C LEU A 93 0.07 8.27 -5.46
N ASN A 94 -0.57 7.91 -4.36
CA ASN A 94 0.13 7.58 -3.13
C ASN A 94 0.74 6.18 -3.26
N TYR A 95 1.93 6.00 -2.72
CA TYR A 95 2.57 4.70 -2.57
C TYR A 95 3.18 4.55 -1.17
N ALA A 96 3.16 3.32 -0.65
CA ALA A 96 3.80 2.98 0.60
C ALA A 96 5.18 2.37 0.32
N THR A 97 6.20 2.90 0.99
CA THR A 97 7.57 2.37 0.96
C THR A 97 8.00 1.98 2.37
N PRO A 98 8.57 0.78 2.56
CA PRO A 98 9.08 0.37 3.87
C PRO A 98 10.25 1.26 4.29
N ILE A 99 10.33 1.54 5.59
CA ILE A 99 11.46 2.16 6.25
C ILE A 99 12.27 1.02 6.88
N PRO A 100 13.54 0.81 6.46
CA PRO A 100 14.34 -0.28 6.99
C PRO A 100 14.57 -0.04 8.49
N THR A 101 14.06 -0.97 9.30
CA THR A 101 14.32 -1.00 10.74
C THR A 101 15.22 -2.18 11.01
N SER A 102 16.38 -1.94 11.63
CA SER A 102 17.35 -3.00 11.97
C SER A 102 16.68 -4.11 12.78
N ALA A 103 16.92 -5.35 12.36
CA ALA A 103 16.40 -6.56 12.99
C ALA A 103 16.95 -6.79 14.41
#